data_AF-A0A3D0Z093-F1
#
_entry.id   AF-A0A3D0Z093-F1
#
_cell.length_a   1.000
_cell.length_b   1.000
_cell.length_c   1.000
_cell.angle_alpha   90.00
_cell.angle_beta   90.00
_cell.angle_gamma   90.00
#
_symmetry.space_group_name_H-M   'P 1'
#
loop_
_entity.id
_entity.type
_entity.pdbx_description
1 polymer ?
#
loop_
_entity_poly.entity_id
_entity_poly.type
_entity_poly.pdbx_seq_one_letter_code
_entity_poly.pdbx_strand_id
1 'polypeptide(L)'
;LFGEADPETGAPVRLAPEEALRVAREEVVALRKRGLLGRETRFDPLTDWYLIAWDAFRAAAFPADEARKLALAMGVDLEEDLVRGHQLLAKRQDTVTLRTPGERRGRGKVDPEAISFGALVDAVHTVMFVFTEDGSAAAARFLRGHGFEGDQSFRALLQGLIRAIPATRDKHGRFLRPEAETLESLR
;
A
#
# COMPACT_ATOMS: atom_id res chain seq x y z
N LEU A 1 -6.86 -26.68 -4.88
CA LEU A 1 -5.75 -25.90 -5.45
C LEU A 1 -5.15 -26.74 -6.57
N PHE A 2 -5.66 -26.57 -7.79
CA PHE A 2 -5.11 -27.24 -8.97
C PHE A 2 -4.39 -26.14 -9.76
N GLY A 3 -3.07 -26.27 -9.90
CA GLY A 3 -2.31 -25.44 -10.83
C GLY A 3 -2.82 -25.66 -12.25
N GLU A 4 -2.61 -24.67 -13.11
CA GLU A 4 -2.97 -24.71 -14.52
C GLU A 4 -2.58 -26.05 -15.14
N ALA A 5 -3.52 -26.70 -15.82
CA ALA A 5 -3.30 -27.99 -16.45
C ALA A 5 -2.48 -27.79 -17.73
N ASP A 6 -1.52 -28.68 -17.98
CA ASP A 6 -0.77 -28.69 -19.22
C ASP A 6 -1.75 -28.73 -20.42
N PRO A 7 -1.68 -27.74 -21.35
CA PRO A 7 -2.64 -27.63 -22.44
C PRO A 7 -2.56 -28.79 -23.45
N GLU A 8 -1.48 -29.58 -23.47
CA GLU A 8 -1.36 -30.76 -24.33
C GLU A 8 -1.78 -32.06 -23.64
N THR A 9 -1.63 -32.16 -22.32
CA THR A 9 -1.78 -33.44 -21.60
C THR A 9 -2.87 -33.45 -20.53
N GLY A 10 -3.41 -32.29 -20.14
CA GLY A 10 -4.42 -32.16 -19.09
C GLY A 10 -3.92 -32.52 -17.68
N ALA A 11 -2.63 -32.81 -17.52
CA ALA A 11 -2.02 -33.18 -16.25
C ALA A 11 -1.77 -31.92 -15.39
N PRO A 12 -1.93 -32.00 -14.06
CA PRO A 12 -1.57 -30.90 -13.17
C PRO A 12 -0.06 -30.66 -13.25
N VAL A 13 0.34 -29.44 -13.63
CA VAL A 13 1.75 -29.06 -13.68
C VAL A 13 2.32 -29.11 -12.26
N ARG A 14 3.38 -29.91 -12.06
CA ARG A 14 4.13 -29.89 -10.81
C ARG A 14 4.91 -28.59 -10.72
N LEU A 15 4.39 -27.66 -9.93
CA LEU A 15 5.15 -26.49 -9.49
C LEU A 15 6.31 -26.95 -8.60
N ALA A 16 7.50 -26.37 -8.80
CA ALA A 16 8.58 -26.51 -7.83
C ALA A 16 8.10 -26.02 -6.45
N PRO A 17 8.61 -26.56 -5.32
CA PRO A 17 8.16 -26.18 -3.98
C PRO A 17 8.18 -24.67 -3.72
N GLU A 18 9.18 -23.97 -4.26
CA GLU A 18 9.35 -22.53 -4.17
C GLU A 18 8.27 -21.79 -4.97
N GLU A 19 7.96 -22.28 -6.17
CA GLU A 19 6.93 -21.76 -7.07
C GLU A 19 5.53 -21.94 -6.48
N ALA A 20 5.26 -23.13 -5.92
CA ALA A 20 3.99 -23.45 -5.26
C ALA A 20 3.77 -22.57 -4.01
N LEU A 21 4.82 -22.31 -3.23
CA LEU A 21 4.74 -21.43 -2.07
C LEU A 21 4.54 -19.96 -2.47
N ARG A 22 5.16 -19.50 -3.55
CA ARG A 22 4.94 -18.17 -4.13
C ARG A 22 3.47 -18.00 -4.54
N VAL A 23 2.95 -18.92 -5.34
CA VAL A 23 1.53 -18.92 -5.79
C VAL A 23 0.59 -18.95 -4.58
N ALA A 24 0.84 -19.81 -3.58
CA ALA A 24 0.01 -19.86 -2.38
C ALA A 24 0.01 -18.53 -1.60
N ARG A 25 1.16 -17.85 -1.50
CA ARG A 25 1.26 -16.53 -0.84
C ARG A 25 0.51 -15.45 -1.61
N GLU A 26 0.64 -15.45 -2.93
CA GLU A 26 -0.09 -14.53 -3.83
C GLU A 26 -1.60 -14.71 -3.67
N GLU A 27 -2.09 -15.95 -3.61
CA GLU A 27 -3.52 -16.24 -3.41
C GLU A 27 -4.03 -15.76 -2.04
N VAL A 28 -3.26 -15.94 -0.96
CA VAL A 28 -3.65 -15.43 0.37
C VAL A 28 -3.72 -13.91 0.37
N VAL A 29 -2.76 -13.24 -0.27
CA VAL A 29 -2.77 -11.78 -0.43
C VAL A 29 -3.97 -11.32 -1.25
N ALA A 30 -4.26 -12.00 -2.36
CA ALA A 30 -5.39 -11.70 -3.23
C ALA A 30 -6.74 -11.85 -2.50
N LEU A 31 -6.92 -12.93 -1.73
CA LEU A 31 -8.13 -13.17 -0.92
C LEU A 31 -8.31 -12.07 0.14
N ARG A 32 -7.22 -11.68 0.79
CA ARG A 32 -7.23 -10.61 1.80
C ARG A 32 -7.59 -9.26 1.20
N LYS A 33 -6.98 -8.91 0.05
CA LYS A 33 -7.36 -7.72 -0.73
C LYS A 33 -8.81 -7.74 -1.18
N ARG A 34 -9.33 -8.89 -1.63
CA ARG A 34 -10.73 -9.02 -2.04
C ARG A 34 -11.69 -8.74 -0.89
N GLY A 35 -11.36 -9.22 0.32
CA GLY A 35 -12.10 -8.88 1.55
C GLY A 35 -12.05 -7.39 1.88
N LEU A 36 -10.89 -6.75 1.70
CA LEU A 36 -10.70 -5.32 1.98
C LEU A 36 -11.35 -4.39 0.97
N LEU A 37 -11.32 -4.74 -0.32
CA LEU A 37 -11.73 -3.86 -1.42
C LEU A 37 -13.14 -4.17 -1.93
N GLY A 38 -13.68 -5.35 -1.61
CA GLY A 38 -15.00 -5.81 -2.10
C GLY A 38 -15.05 -6.14 -3.59
N ARG A 39 -13.92 -5.98 -4.31
CA ARG A 39 -13.74 -6.32 -5.73
C ARG A 39 -12.28 -6.66 -5.99
N GLU A 40 -12.02 -7.36 -7.08
CA GLU A 40 -10.66 -7.60 -7.55
C GLU A 40 -10.08 -6.31 -8.14
N THR A 41 -9.04 -5.77 -7.52
CA THR A 41 -8.34 -4.58 -8.01
C THR A 41 -6.85 -4.86 -7.92
N ARG A 42 -6.17 -4.78 -9.07
CA ARG A 42 -4.73 -4.95 -9.16
C ARG A 42 -4.06 -3.59 -8.99
N PHE A 43 -3.19 -3.47 -8.01
CA PHE A 43 -2.33 -2.30 -7.86
C PHE A 43 -0.90 -2.65 -8.28
N ASP A 44 -0.04 -1.65 -8.32
CA ASP A 44 1.40 -1.91 -8.39
C ASP A 44 1.88 -2.63 -7.10
N PRO A 45 2.97 -3.40 -7.17
CA PRO A 45 3.45 -4.20 -6.03
C PRO A 45 3.75 -3.39 -4.75
N LEU A 46 4.20 -2.13 -4.88
CA LEU A 46 4.51 -1.28 -3.72
C LEU A 46 3.24 -0.85 -2.99
N THR A 47 2.22 -0.48 -3.76
CA THR A 47 0.89 -0.17 -3.24
C THR A 47 0.25 -1.38 -2.57
N ASP A 48 0.35 -2.56 -3.19
CA ASP A 48 -0.13 -3.81 -2.60
C ASP A 48 0.57 -4.14 -1.30
N TRP A 49 1.89 -3.97 -1.28
CA TRP A 49 2.70 -4.21 -0.10
C TRP A 49 2.28 -3.29 1.05
N TYR A 50 2.13 -2.00 0.77
CA TYR A 50 1.75 -1.00 1.77
C TYR A 50 0.35 -1.27 2.35
N LEU A 51 -0.63 -1.57 1.50
CA LEU A 51 -1.99 -1.87 1.94
C LEU A 51 -2.04 -3.14 2.81
N ILE A 52 -1.37 -4.20 2.37
CA ILE A 52 -1.37 -5.48 3.10
C ILE A 52 -0.54 -5.39 4.38
N ALA A 53 0.55 -4.62 4.42
CA ALA A 53 1.30 -4.39 5.65
C ALA A 53 0.40 -3.76 6.72
N TRP A 54 -0.38 -2.74 6.36
CA TRP A 54 -1.34 -2.13 7.28
C TRP A 54 -2.40 -3.12 7.77
N ASP A 55 -2.97 -3.92 6.87
CA ASP A 55 -4.00 -4.88 7.24
C ASP A 55 -3.45 -6.07 8.05
N ALA A 56 -2.23 -6.52 7.76
CA ALA A 56 -1.59 -7.65 8.43
C ALA A 56 -1.12 -7.31 9.84
N PHE A 57 -0.42 -6.19 10.00
CA PHE A 57 0.26 -5.85 11.25
C PHE A 57 -0.57 -4.90 12.12
N ARG A 58 -1.48 -4.12 11.52
CA ARG A 58 -2.33 -3.15 12.25
C ARG A 58 -1.51 -2.21 13.16
N ALA A 59 -0.27 -1.95 12.80
CA ALA A 59 0.68 -1.14 13.57
C ALA A 59 1.66 -0.46 12.60
N ALA A 60 2.10 0.75 12.97
CA ALA A 60 3.07 1.49 12.18
C ALA A 60 4.48 0.88 12.26
N ALA A 61 4.81 0.19 13.35
CA ALA A 61 6.09 -0.49 13.54
C ALA A 61 5.88 -1.98 13.76
N PHE A 62 6.69 -2.81 13.09
CA PHE A 62 6.61 -4.27 13.11
C PHE A 62 7.96 -4.91 12.74
N PRO A 63 8.14 -6.22 12.98
CA PRO A 63 9.41 -6.88 12.73
C PRO A 63 9.87 -6.81 11.26
N ALA A 64 11.14 -6.49 11.04
CA ALA A 64 11.75 -6.36 9.73
C ALA A 64 11.75 -7.67 8.93
N ASP A 65 11.82 -8.82 9.61
CA ASP A 65 11.77 -10.13 8.95
C ASP A 65 10.38 -10.42 8.37
N GLU A 66 9.31 -10.02 9.07
CA GLU A 66 7.94 -10.14 8.55
C GLU A 66 7.71 -9.19 7.37
N ALA A 67 8.25 -7.97 7.45
CA ALA A 67 8.27 -7.03 6.34
C ALA A 67 8.97 -7.61 5.10
N ARG A 68 10.13 -8.26 5.30
CA ARG A 68 10.90 -8.93 4.23
C ARG A 68 10.12 -10.07 3.60
N LYS A 69 9.48 -10.93 4.40
CA LYS A 69 8.65 -12.04 3.89
C LYS A 69 7.51 -11.52 3.02
N LEU A 70 6.85 -10.43 3.44
CA LEU A 70 5.80 -9.80 2.66
C LEU A 70 6.33 -9.18 1.36
N ALA A 71 7.50 -8.54 1.40
CA ALA A 71 8.14 -7.95 0.21
C ALA A 71 8.46 -9.03 -0.84
N LEU A 72 9.06 -10.14 -0.40
CA LEU A 72 9.33 -11.30 -1.25
C LEU A 72 8.07 -11.90 -1.86
N ALA A 73 6.96 -11.95 -1.12
CA ALA A 73 5.68 -12.46 -1.61
C ALA A 73 5.07 -11.60 -2.74
N MET A 74 5.52 -10.36 -2.90
CA MET A 74 5.02 -9.43 -3.91
C MET A 74 6.07 -9.06 -4.96
N GLY A 75 7.25 -9.69 -4.91
CA GLY A 75 8.36 -9.37 -5.83
C GLY A 75 8.94 -7.97 -5.63
N VAL A 76 8.87 -7.43 -4.42
CA VAL A 76 9.43 -6.12 -4.05
C VAL A 76 10.69 -6.32 -3.20
N ASP A 77 11.71 -5.50 -3.40
CA ASP A 77 12.89 -5.49 -2.54
C ASP A 77 12.68 -4.57 -1.32
N LEU A 78 12.90 -5.12 -0.12
CA LEU A 78 12.72 -4.37 1.12
C LEU A 78 13.70 -3.19 1.23
N GLU A 79 14.95 -3.37 0.86
CA GLU A 79 16.00 -2.37 1.06
C GLU A 79 16.07 -1.37 -0.10
N GLU A 80 15.93 -1.83 -1.34
CA GLU A 80 15.99 -1.00 -2.55
C GLU A 80 14.70 -0.22 -2.76
N ASP A 81 13.55 -0.89 -2.78
CA ASP A 81 12.30 -0.24 -3.12
C ASP A 81 11.62 0.42 -1.92
N LEU A 82 11.50 -0.29 -0.80
CA LEU A 82 10.71 0.16 0.35
C LEU A 82 11.47 1.10 1.29
N VAL A 83 12.75 0.85 1.56
CA VAL A 83 13.56 1.67 2.48
C VAL A 83 14.27 2.83 1.76
N ARG A 84 14.91 2.59 0.60
CA ARG A 84 15.70 3.59 -0.12
C ARG A 84 14.92 4.34 -1.20
N GLY A 85 14.22 3.62 -2.08
CA GLY A 85 13.55 4.18 -3.26
C GLY A 85 12.34 5.03 -2.89
N HIS A 86 11.21 4.37 -2.57
CA HIS A 86 9.97 5.04 -2.21
C HIS A 86 9.94 5.51 -0.75
N GLN A 87 10.89 5.04 0.07
CA GLN A 87 11.01 5.36 1.49
C GLN A 87 9.69 5.15 2.26
N LEU A 88 8.94 4.12 1.91
CA LEU A 88 7.75 3.69 2.64
C LEU A 88 8.09 3.26 4.07
N LEU A 89 9.33 2.79 4.28
CA LEU A 89 9.83 2.32 5.57
C LEU A 89 11.05 3.11 6.05
N ALA A 90 11.14 3.25 7.37
CA ALA A 90 12.39 3.45 8.08
C ALA A 90 12.76 2.14 8.79
N LYS A 91 13.96 1.61 8.53
CA LYS A 91 14.45 0.39 9.19
C LYS A 91 15.38 0.76 10.35
N ARG A 92 15.19 0.12 11.49
CA ARG A 92 16.09 0.19 12.66
C ARG A 92 16.26 -1.21 13.24
N GLN A 93 17.45 -1.77 13.11
CA GLN A 93 17.79 -3.12 13.57
C GLN A 93 16.80 -4.17 13.04
N ASP A 94 16.03 -4.79 13.93
CA ASP A 94 15.06 -5.85 13.70
C ASP A 94 13.64 -5.33 13.46
N THR A 95 13.44 -4.02 13.43
CA THR A 95 12.14 -3.37 13.34
C THR A 95 12.10 -2.42 12.14
N VAL A 96 10.97 -2.40 11.43
CA VAL A 96 10.66 -1.37 10.43
C VAL A 96 9.50 -0.51 10.92
N THR A 97 9.45 0.74 10.45
CA THR A 97 8.38 1.69 10.73
C THR A 97 7.88 2.33 9.44
N LEU A 98 6.57 2.29 9.22
CA LEU A 98 5.89 2.97 8.11
C LEU A 98 6.01 4.48 8.27
N ARG A 99 6.60 5.11 7.26
CA ARG A 99 6.76 6.57 7.23
C ARG A 99 5.45 7.27 6.91
N THR A 100 5.26 8.42 7.52
CA THR A 100 4.14 9.31 7.22
C THR A 100 4.32 10.02 5.88
N PRO A 101 3.25 10.52 5.24
CA PRO A 101 3.35 11.31 4.01
C PRO A 101 4.36 12.47 4.12
N GLY A 102 4.38 13.19 5.24
CA GLY A 102 5.33 14.30 5.47
C GLY A 102 6.79 13.85 5.49
N GLU A 103 7.10 12.72 6.15
CA GLU A 103 8.46 12.14 6.19
C GLU A 103 8.94 11.61 4.83
N ARG A 104 8.00 11.41 3.90
CA ARG A 104 8.25 10.94 2.55
C ARG A 104 8.34 12.07 1.53
N ARG A 105 8.26 13.35 1.92
CA ARG A 105 8.37 14.48 0.96
C ARG A 105 9.66 14.43 0.15
N GLY A 106 9.54 14.53 -1.17
CA GLY A 106 10.65 14.61 -2.12
C GLY A 106 10.34 13.97 -3.46
N ARG A 107 11.19 14.23 -4.46
CA ARG A 107 10.98 13.79 -5.84
C ARG A 107 10.93 12.27 -5.97
N GLY A 108 9.97 11.77 -6.76
CA GLY A 108 9.81 10.34 -7.04
C GLY A 108 9.14 9.54 -5.92
N LYS A 109 8.59 10.22 -4.92
CA LYS A 109 7.84 9.66 -3.79
C LYS A 109 6.65 10.57 -3.48
N VAL A 110 6.62 11.27 -2.35
CA VAL A 110 5.60 12.29 -2.06
C VAL A 110 6.02 13.63 -2.61
N ASP A 111 5.45 14.00 -3.77
CA ASP A 111 5.86 15.17 -4.55
C ASP A 111 4.65 15.90 -5.13
N PRO A 112 4.24 17.04 -4.53
CA PRO A 112 3.14 17.87 -5.05
C PRO A 112 3.36 18.44 -6.45
N GLU A 113 4.61 18.47 -6.92
CA GLU A 113 4.98 18.97 -8.25
C GLU A 113 5.14 17.84 -9.28
N ALA A 114 4.93 16.58 -8.88
CA ALA A 114 4.99 15.46 -9.80
C ALA A 114 3.88 15.55 -10.85
N ILE A 115 4.22 15.23 -12.10
CA ILE A 115 3.26 15.15 -13.21
C ILE A 115 2.59 13.77 -13.25
N SER A 116 3.30 12.75 -12.78
CA SER A 116 2.82 11.36 -12.71
C SER A 116 3.50 10.63 -11.56
N PHE A 117 2.87 9.53 -11.13
CA PHE A 117 3.33 8.71 -10.02
C PHE A 117 3.70 7.31 -10.51
N GLY A 118 4.86 6.81 -10.07
CA GLY A 118 5.30 5.44 -10.35
C GLY A 118 4.56 4.38 -9.52
N ALA A 119 4.07 4.76 -8.34
CA ALA A 119 3.29 3.92 -7.45
C ALA A 119 2.04 4.66 -6.96
N LEU A 120 0.89 3.99 -6.91
CA LEU A 120 -0.39 4.62 -6.55
C LEU A 120 -0.40 5.10 -5.07
N VAL A 121 0.32 4.40 -4.19
CA VAL A 121 0.53 4.82 -2.79
C VAL A 121 1.19 6.20 -2.68
N ASP A 122 2.05 6.57 -3.64
CA ASP A 122 2.72 7.87 -3.65
C ASP A 122 1.76 8.99 -4.04
N ALA A 123 0.86 8.72 -4.98
CA ALA A 123 -0.22 9.64 -5.33
C ALA A 123 -1.14 9.90 -4.13
N VAL A 124 -1.56 8.84 -3.44
CA VAL A 124 -2.39 8.94 -2.24
C VAL A 124 -1.68 9.72 -1.13
N HIS A 125 -0.42 9.40 -0.84
CA HIS A 125 0.35 10.14 0.16
C HIS A 125 0.57 11.60 -0.24
N THR A 126 0.73 11.90 -1.53
CA THR A 126 0.82 13.29 -2.02
C THR A 126 -0.48 14.04 -1.81
N VAL A 127 -1.63 13.43 -2.07
CA VAL A 127 -2.93 14.05 -1.77
C VAL A 127 -3.09 14.31 -0.28
N MET A 128 -2.69 13.35 0.57
CA MET A 128 -2.71 13.54 2.03
C MET A 128 -1.78 14.67 2.48
N PHE A 129 -0.60 14.74 1.89
CA PHE A 129 0.39 15.78 2.17
C PHE A 129 -0.16 17.17 1.79
N VAL A 130 -0.65 17.33 0.56
CA VAL A 130 -1.28 18.58 0.09
C VAL A 130 -2.49 18.96 0.94
N PHE A 131 -3.32 17.99 1.34
CA PHE A 131 -4.44 18.27 2.24
C PHE A 131 -3.97 18.81 3.60
N THR A 132 -2.92 18.21 4.16
CA THR A 132 -2.41 18.57 5.49
C THR A 132 -1.73 19.93 5.48
N GLU A 133 -0.99 20.26 4.43
CA GLU A 133 -0.23 21.52 4.32
C GLU A 133 -1.09 22.67 3.78
N ASP A 134 -1.87 22.43 2.72
CA ASP A 134 -2.54 23.46 1.93
C ASP A 134 -4.08 23.41 2.04
N GLY A 135 -4.62 22.41 2.73
CA GLY A 135 -6.04 22.25 2.99
C GLY A 135 -6.85 21.57 1.87
N SER A 136 -8.14 21.41 2.13
CA SER A 136 -9.06 20.63 1.30
C SER A 136 -9.23 21.17 -0.13
N ALA A 137 -9.23 22.49 -0.31
CA ALA A 137 -9.37 23.12 -1.63
C ALA A 137 -8.17 22.80 -2.54
N ALA A 138 -6.96 22.81 -1.98
CA ALA A 138 -5.74 22.46 -2.71
C ALA A 138 -5.71 20.98 -3.07
N ALA A 139 -6.07 20.09 -2.12
CA ALA A 139 -6.17 18.66 -2.37
C ALA A 139 -7.21 18.32 -3.45
N ALA A 140 -8.37 18.97 -3.43
CA ALA A 140 -9.40 18.78 -4.46
C ALA A 140 -8.91 19.24 -5.85
N ARG A 141 -8.19 20.36 -5.93
CA ARG A 141 -7.56 20.82 -7.18
C ARG A 141 -6.50 19.83 -7.65
N PHE A 142 -5.70 19.28 -6.74
CA PHE A 142 -4.68 18.28 -7.05
C PHE A 142 -5.31 16.99 -7.62
N LEU A 143 -6.37 16.49 -6.97
CA LEU A 143 -7.14 15.33 -7.44
C LEU A 143 -7.71 15.54 -8.84
N ARG A 144 -8.28 16.73 -9.13
CA ARG A 144 -8.75 17.08 -10.48
C ARG A 144 -7.64 17.13 -11.50
N GLY A 145 -6.55 17.82 -11.18
CA GLY A 145 -5.41 18.02 -12.07
C GLY A 145 -4.78 16.70 -12.53
N HIS A 146 -4.79 15.69 -11.66
CA HIS A 146 -4.26 14.35 -11.93
C HIS A 146 -5.30 13.33 -12.40
N GLY A 147 -6.59 13.73 -12.50
CA GLY A 147 -7.67 12.82 -12.90
C GLY A 147 -8.09 11.79 -11.84
N PHE A 148 -7.59 11.89 -10.61
CA PHE A 148 -7.89 10.94 -9.54
C PHE A 148 -9.34 10.99 -9.04
N GLU A 149 -10.07 12.09 -9.28
CA GLU A 149 -11.49 12.15 -8.95
C GLU A 149 -12.27 11.02 -9.61
N GLY A 150 -11.98 10.66 -10.87
CA GLY A 150 -12.66 9.59 -11.61
C GLY A 150 -11.97 8.23 -11.56
N ASP A 151 -10.78 8.15 -10.98
CA ASP A 151 -9.97 6.94 -10.98
C ASP A 151 -10.51 5.90 -9.99
N GLN A 152 -10.96 4.77 -10.53
CA GLN A 152 -11.51 3.67 -9.76
C GLN A 152 -10.48 2.96 -8.88
N SER A 153 -9.23 2.84 -9.35
CA SER A 153 -8.13 2.23 -8.60
C SER A 153 -7.73 3.13 -7.44
N PHE A 154 -7.62 4.44 -7.69
CA PHE A 154 -7.34 5.42 -6.63
C PHE A 154 -8.41 5.37 -5.53
N ARG A 155 -9.70 5.42 -5.90
CA ARG A 155 -10.81 5.31 -4.95
C ARG A 155 -10.80 3.98 -4.18
N ALA A 156 -10.49 2.87 -4.86
CA ALA A 156 -10.39 1.57 -4.20
C ALA A 156 -9.25 1.55 -3.18
N LEU A 157 -8.08 2.09 -3.52
CA LEU A 157 -6.96 2.19 -2.59
C LEU A 157 -7.32 3.05 -1.38
N LEU A 158 -7.92 4.22 -1.58
CA LEU A 158 -8.36 5.10 -0.50
C LEU A 158 -9.29 4.37 0.47
N GLN A 159 -10.30 3.67 -0.04
CA GLN A 159 -11.23 2.87 0.77
C GLN A 159 -10.53 1.71 1.48
N GLY A 160 -9.59 1.03 0.81
CA GLY A 160 -8.78 -0.02 1.41
C GLY A 160 -7.95 0.49 2.58
N LEU A 161 -7.32 1.65 2.43
CA LEU A 161 -6.51 2.28 3.48
C LEU A 161 -7.36 2.75 4.67
N ILE A 162 -8.53 3.33 4.44
CA ILE A 162 -9.49 3.68 5.52
C ILE A 162 -9.82 2.45 6.38
N ARG A 163 -9.96 1.27 5.76
CA ARG A 163 -10.24 0.01 6.48
C ARG A 163 -9.00 -0.57 7.17
N ALA A 164 -7.86 -0.53 6.50
CA ALA A 164 -6.63 -1.17 6.94
C ALA A 164 -5.91 -0.39 8.04
N ILE A 165 -5.89 0.95 7.97
CA ILE A 165 -5.19 1.80 8.95
C ILE A 165 -6.05 1.91 10.23
N PRO A 166 -5.50 1.61 11.42
CA PRO A 166 -6.24 1.75 12.66
C PRO A 166 -6.64 3.22 12.94
N ALA A 167 -7.94 3.45 13.06
CA ALA A 167 -8.52 4.73 13.51
C ALA A 167 -8.45 4.90 15.05
N THR A 168 -7.35 4.48 15.67
CA THR A 168 -7.17 4.56 17.12
C THR A 168 -7.01 6.01 17.56
N ARG A 169 -7.73 6.40 18.61
CA ARG A 169 -7.71 7.75 19.18
C ARG A 169 -7.11 7.75 20.58
N ASP A 170 -6.45 8.84 20.95
CA ASP A 170 -5.99 9.07 22.31
C ASP A 170 -7.16 9.42 23.25
N LYS A 171 -6.86 9.58 24.54
CA LYS A 171 -7.83 9.98 25.57
C LYS A 171 -8.51 11.34 25.33
N HIS A 172 -7.99 12.14 24.39
CA HIS A 172 -8.52 13.44 24.00
C HIS A 172 -9.27 13.37 22.66
N GLY A 173 -9.46 12.18 22.09
CA GLY A 173 -10.18 11.98 20.83
C GLY A 173 -9.35 12.28 19.57
N ARG A 174 -8.05 12.59 19.70
CA ARG A 174 -7.18 12.81 18.54
C ARG A 174 -6.69 11.50 17.96
N PHE A 175 -6.58 11.41 16.64
CA PHE A 175 -6.01 10.22 16.01
C PHE A 175 -4.54 10.03 16.41
N LEU A 176 -4.16 8.80 16.72
CA LEU A 176 -2.76 8.45 16.99
C LEU A 176 -1.91 8.44 15.70
N ARG A 177 -2.57 8.34 14.53
CA ARG A 177 -1.95 8.41 13.21
C ARG A 177 -2.53 9.56 12.41
N PRO A 178 -1.71 10.53 11.97
CA PRO A 178 -2.16 11.62 11.10
C PRO A 178 -2.84 11.11 9.82
N GLU A 179 -2.38 9.99 9.25
CA GLU A 179 -2.96 9.46 8.01
C GLU A 179 -4.41 9.01 8.19
N ALA A 180 -4.80 8.52 9.37
CA ALA A 180 -6.18 8.13 9.63
C ALA A 180 -7.12 9.34 9.64
N GLU A 181 -6.65 10.47 10.18
CA GLU A 181 -7.40 11.73 10.17
C GLU A 181 -7.57 12.29 8.74
N THR A 182 -6.48 12.31 7.97
CA THR A 182 -6.51 12.79 6.60
C THR A 182 -7.37 11.90 5.70
N LEU A 183 -7.28 10.57 5.86
CA LEU A 183 -8.09 9.62 5.09
C LEU A 183 -9.60 9.80 5.32
N GLU A 184 -10.02 9.98 6.57
CA GLU A 184 -11.43 10.25 6.89
C GLU A 184 -11.90 11.58 6.29
N SER A 185 -11.02 12.57 6.21
CA SER A 185 -11.32 13.87 5.62
C SER A 185 -11.37 13.86 4.09
N LEU A 186 -10.74 12.87 3.45
CA LEU A 186 -10.72 12.66 2.00
C LEU A 186 -11.80 11.70 1.50
N ARG A 187 -12.59 11.11 2.41
CA ARG A 187 -13.66 10.17 2.11
C ARG A 187 -14.82 10.82 1.38
#